data_AF-A0A1Q3R4F7-F1
#
_entry.id   AF-A0A1Q3R4F7-F1
#
_cell.length_a   1.000
_cell.length_b   1.000
_cell.length_c   1.000
_cell.angle_alpha   90.00
_cell.angle_beta   90.00
_cell.angle_gamma   90.00
#
_symmetry.space_group_name_H-M   'P 1'
#
loop_
_entity.id
_entity.type
_entity.pdbx_description
1 polymer ?
#
loop_
_entity_poly.entity_id
_entity_poly.type
_entity_poly.pdbx_seq_one_letter_code
_entity_poly.pdbx_strand_id
1 'polypeptide(L)'
;MEVEGEGTQSVEQLAIVERYETVIAYLYPIAQNIGRRHGVAKAMFIEALLGQVKLFVEAGKSNQVARLYMADAGLAHLRFWLRFLQGARVRGMTEHQVATAQALLAEVGRMLGAWIVRRARRGQHG
;
A
#
# COMPACT_ATOMS: atom_id res chain seq x y z
N MET A 1 -24.51 -15.74 -23.19
CA MET A 1 -23.45 -14.71 -23.02
C MET A 1 -23.30 -14.55 -21.52
N GLU A 2 -22.34 -15.27 -20.94
CA GLU A 2 -22.14 -15.33 -19.49
C GLU A 2 -21.67 -13.97 -18.99
N VAL A 3 -22.39 -13.46 -17.99
CA VAL A 3 -22.06 -12.22 -17.27
C VAL A 3 -21.03 -12.56 -16.20
N GLU A 4 -19.84 -13.00 -16.63
CA GLU A 4 -18.69 -13.24 -15.76
C GLU A 4 -17.72 -12.06 -15.88
N GLY A 5 -18.00 -10.96 -15.16
CA GLY A 5 -17.16 -9.76 -15.29
C GLY A 5 -17.01 -8.93 -14.01
N GLU A 6 -18.11 -8.65 -13.31
CA GLU A 6 -18.10 -7.65 -12.22
C GLU A 6 -17.83 -8.23 -10.82
N GLY A 7 -18.22 -9.49 -10.56
CA GLY A 7 -18.14 -10.07 -9.21
C GLY A 7 -16.73 -10.29 -8.68
N THR A 8 -15.77 -10.69 -9.52
CA THR A 8 -14.42 -11.06 -9.08
C THR A 8 -13.51 -9.85 -8.86
N GLN A 9 -13.70 -8.77 -9.62
CA GLN A 9 -12.91 -7.53 -9.45
C GLN A 9 -13.20 -6.83 -8.12
N SER A 10 -14.45 -6.86 -7.65
CA SER A 10 -14.80 -6.26 -6.36
C SER A 10 -14.19 -7.03 -5.19
N VAL A 11 -14.17 -8.37 -5.25
CA VAL A 11 -13.61 -9.22 -4.19
C VAL A 11 -12.11 -9.03 -4.03
N GLU A 12 -11.33 -9.03 -5.11
CA GLU A 12 -9.88 -8.80 -5.05
C GLU A 12 -9.54 -7.39 -4.55
N GLN A 13 -10.29 -6.38 -5.00
CA GLN A 13 -10.15 -5.00 -4.54
C GLN A 13 -10.44 -4.88 -3.04
N LEU A 14 -11.52 -5.49 -2.56
CA LEU A 14 -11.88 -5.46 -1.15
C LEU A 14 -10.83 -6.19 -0.30
N ALA A 15 -10.34 -7.33 -0.76
CA ALA A 15 -9.34 -8.12 -0.04
C ALA A 15 -7.99 -7.40 0.12
N ILE A 16 -7.49 -6.72 -0.92
CA ILE A 16 -6.22 -5.98 -0.79
C ILE A 16 -6.36 -4.74 0.11
N VAL A 17 -7.52 -4.07 0.08
CA VAL A 17 -7.81 -2.95 0.98
C VAL A 17 -7.87 -3.43 2.42
N GLU A 18 -8.63 -4.49 2.70
CA GLU A 18 -8.71 -5.11 4.04
C GLU A 18 -7.33 -5.53 4.54
N ARG A 19 -6.51 -6.16 3.68
CA ARG A 19 -5.14 -6.50 4.07
C ARG A 19 -4.30 -5.26 4.36
N TYR A 20 -4.46 -4.20 3.59
CA TYR A 20 -3.74 -2.95 3.81
C TYR A 20 -4.23 -2.19 5.07
N GLU A 21 -5.47 -2.37 5.51
CA GLU A 21 -5.95 -1.84 6.78
C GLU A 21 -5.14 -2.38 7.97
N THR A 22 -4.62 -3.61 7.89
CA THR A 22 -3.70 -4.15 8.92
C THR A 22 -2.38 -3.37 8.98
N VAL A 23 -1.87 -2.91 7.83
CA VAL A 23 -0.70 -2.03 7.75
C VAL A 23 -1.00 -0.69 8.41
N ILE A 24 -2.18 -0.10 8.12
CA ILE A 24 -2.61 1.18 8.70
C ILE A 24 -2.75 1.04 10.22
N ALA A 25 -3.44 0.01 10.69
CA ALA A 25 -3.66 -0.25 12.12
C ALA A 25 -2.33 -0.37 12.88
N TYR A 26 -1.30 -0.96 12.25
CA TYR A 26 0.03 -1.07 12.83
C TYR A 26 0.81 0.26 12.79
N LEU A 27 0.88 0.91 11.64
CA LEU A 27 1.76 2.07 11.42
C LEU A 27 1.19 3.39 11.92
N TYR A 28 -0.12 3.58 11.89
CA TYR A 28 -0.74 4.85 12.29
C TYR A 28 -0.43 5.26 13.75
N PRO A 29 -0.60 4.41 14.78
CA PRO A 29 -0.23 4.79 16.15
C PRO A 29 1.28 5.05 16.30
N ILE A 30 2.13 4.30 15.59
CA ILE A 30 3.58 4.53 15.59
C ILE A 30 3.89 5.91 14.98
N ALA A 31 3.27 6.25 13.85
CA ALA A 31 3.39 7.54 13.20
C ALA A 31 2.92 8.68 14.10
N GLN A 32 1.83 8.47 14.85
CA GLN A 32 1.30 9.46 15.78
C GLN A 32 2.27 9.78 16.93
N ASN A 33 3.05 8.79 17.36
CA ASN A 33 4.04 8.95 18.44
C ASN A 33 5.36 9.59 17.99
N ILE A 34 5.55 9.87 16.70
CA ILE A 34 6.73 10.59 16.22
C ILE A 34 6.73 12.02 16.78
N GLY A 35 7.86 12.41 17.40
CA GLY A 35 8.00 13.70 18.07
C GLY A 35 7.80 14.91 17.15
N ARG A 36 7.27 16.01 17.71
CA ARG A 36 6.90 17.24 17.00
C ARG A 36 8.03 17.88 16.18
N ARG A 37 9.29 17.67 16.58
CA ARG A 37 10.48 18.12 15.83
C ARG A 37 10.56 17.56 14.40
N HIS A 38 9.86 16.46 14.12
CA HIS A 38 9.74 15.85 12.80
C HIS A 38 8.33 16.04 12.21
N GLY A 39 7.59 17.07 12.63
CA GLY A 39 6.18 17.26 12.31
C GLY A 39 5.85 17.19 10.81
N VAL A 40 6.69 17.80 9.96
CA VAL A 40 6.51 17.76 8.50
C VAL A 40 6.67 16.35 7.96
N ALA A 41 7.75 15.65 8.34
CA ALA A 41 7.99 14.27 7.93
C ALA A 41 6.88 13.32 8.42
N LYS A 42 6.43 13.50 9.67
CA LYS A 42 5.29 12.77 10.24
C LYS A 42 4.03 12.98 9.39
N ALA A 43 3.70 14.23 9.05
CA ALA A 43 2.51 14.55 8.27
C ALA A 43 2.57 13.90 6.88
N MET A 44 3.70 14.02 6.17
CA MET A 44 3.90 13.42 4.85
C MET A 44 3.83 11.89 4.90
N PHE A 45 4.38 11.26 5.94
CA PHE A 45 4.27 9.81 6.11
C PHE A 45 2.82 9.37 6.35
N ILE A 46 2.07 10.08 7.20
CA ILE A 46 0.65 9.78 7.45
C ILE A 46 -0.17 9.97 6.17
N GLU A 47 0.10 11.02 5.40
CA GLU A 47 -0.54 11.24 4.11
C GLU A 47 -0.26 10.10 3.13
N ALA A 48 1.01 9.66 3.02
CA ALA A 48 1.35 8.50 2.20
C ALA A 48 0.67 7.21 2.69
N LEU A 49 0.63 6.98 4.01
CA LEU A 49 0.02 5.81 4.64
C LEU A 49 -1.48 5.72 4.34
N LEU A 50 -2.22 6.80 4.57
CA LEU A 50 -3.68 6.82 4.38
C LEU A 50 -4.06 7.00 2.90
N GLY A 51 -3.28 7.78 2.16
CA GLY A 51 -3.49 8.04 0.73
C GLY A 51 -3.35 6.79 -0.15
N GLN A 52 -2.60 5.79 0.30
CA GLN A 52 -2.46 4.52 -0.42
C GLN A 52 -3.80 3.79 -0.65
N VAL A 53 -4.78 3.93 0.27
CA VAL A 53 -6.12 3.35 0.09
C VAL A 53 -6.78 3.89 -1.17
N LYS A 54 -6.64 5.20 -1.43
CA LYS A 54 -7.17 5.84 -2.63
C LYS A 54 -6.55 5.23 -3.89
N LEU A 55 -5.25 4.93 -3.89
CA LEU A 55 -4.59 4.29 -5.03
C LEU A 55 -5.14 2.89 -5.31
N PHE A 56 -5.41 2.09 -4.28
CA PHE A 56 -6.05 0.78 -4.45
C PHE A 56 -7.48 0.89 -4.97
N VAL A 57 -8.27 1.85 -4.45
CA VAL A 57 -9.66 2.06 -4.89
C VAL A 57 -9.70 2.53 -6.35
N GLU A 58 -8.84 3.48 -6.73
CA GLU A 58 -8.76 3.95 -8.11
C GLU A 58 -8.29 2.85 -9.07
N ALA A 59 -7.34 2.01 -8.65
CA ALA A 59 -6.91 0.87 -9.44
C ALA A 59 -8.00 -0.18 -9.61
N GLY A 60 -8.82 -0.44 -8.57
CA GLY A 60 -9.94 -1.37 -8.64
C GLY A 60 -11.07 -0.90 -9.55
N LYS A 61 -11.36 0.39 -9.53
CA LYS A 61 -12.37 1.01 -10.41
C LYS A 61 -11.88 1.25 -11.84
N SER A 62 -10.58 1.07 -12.11
CA SER A 62 -10.00 1.32 -13.42
C SER A 62 -9.69 0.03 -14.15
N ASN A 63 -9.89 0.04 -15.46
CA ASN A 63 -9.43 -1.03 -16.33
C ASN A 63 -7.95 -0.90 -16.75
N GLN A 64 -7.26 0.15 -16.31
CA GLN A 64 -5.89 0.49 -16.73
C GLN A 64 -4.83 -0.13 -15.80
N VAL A 65 -3.95 -0.95 -16.38
CA VAL A 65 -2.81 -1.56 -15.64
C VAL A 65 -1.92 -0.50 -15.01
N ALA A 66 -1.78 0.67 -15.64
CA ALA A 66 -1.02 1.80 -15.12
C ALA A 66 -1.43 2.21 -13.69
N ARG A 67 -2.72 2.13 -13.33
CA ARG A 67 -3.20 2.46 -11.98
C ARG A 67 -2.72 1.47 -10.92
N LEU A 68 -2.55 0.20 -11.28
CA LEU A 68 -1.96 -0.80 -10.39
C LEU A 68 -0.48 -0.52 -10.15
N TYR A 69 0.26 -0.08 -11.17
CA TYR A 69 1.65 0.35 -11.01
C TYR A 69 1.78 1.61 -10.15
N MET A 70 0.81 2.54 -10.22
CA MET A 70 0.77 3.68 -9.29
C MET A 70 0.59 3.23 -7.84
N ALA A 71 -0.27 2.22 -7.59
CA ALA A 71 -0.41 1.64 -6.26
C ALA A 71 0.88 0.94 -5.80
N ASP A 72 1.60 0.26 -6.70
CA ASP A 72 2.87 -0.38 -6.35
C ASP A 72 3.98 0.63 -6.03
N ALA A 73 4.05 1.73 -6.79
CA ALA A 73 4.92 2.85 -6.50
C ALA A 73 4.62 3.46 -5.12
N GLY A 74 3.35 3.55 -4.75
CA GLY A 74 2.93 3.96 -3.41
C GLY A 74 3.43 3.02 -2.30
N LEU A 75 3.36 1.70 -2.49
CA LEU A 75 3.96 0.73 -1.55
C LEU A 75 5.49 0.86 -1.46
N ALA A 76 6.16 1.13 -2.59
CA ALA A 76 7.60 1.38 -2.60
C ALA A 76 7.96 2.66 -1.84
N HIS A 77 7.13 3.71 -1.97
CA HIS A 77 7.27 4.95 -1.24
C HIS A 77 7.08 4.75 0.28
N LEU A 78 6.15 3.91 0.71
CA LEU A 78 6.02 3.52 2.13
C LEU A 78 7.26 2.82 2.65
N ARG A 79 7.86 1.91 1.87
CA ARG A 79 9.14 1.25 2.24
C ARG A 79 10.28 2.26 2.38
N PHE A 80 10.29 3.32 1.56
CA PHE A 80 11.22 4.43 1.75
C PHE A 80 11.00 5.13 3.11
N TRP A 81 9.75 5.44 3.46
CA TRP A 81 9.43 6.07 4.74
C TRP A 81 9.88 5.22 5.93
N LEU A 82 9.71 3.89 5.88
CA LEU A 82 10.21 3.01 6.94
C LEU A 82 11.72 3.17 7.15
N ARG A 83 12.52 3.18 6.06
CA ARG A 83 13.98 3.38 6.14
C ARG A 83 14.33 4.78 6.66
N PHE A 84 13.63 5.80 6.19
CA PHE A 84 13.85 7.18 6.62
C PHE A 84 13.57 7.35 8.13
N LEU A 85 12.44 6.82 8.61
CA LEU A 85 12.01 6.95 10.01
C LEU A 85 12.87 6.09 10.96
N GLN A 86 13.41 4.96 10.51
CA GLN A 86 14.40 4.18 11.27
C GLN A 86 15.74 4.90 11.43
N GLY A 87 16.09 5.78 10.48
CA GLY A 87 17.42 6.40 10.40
C GLY A 87 17.88 7.04 11.71
N ALA A 88 19.19 6.94 11.98
CA ALA A 88 19.80 7.32 13.26
C ALA A 88 19.53 8.77 13.73
N ARG A 89 19.16 9.68 12.80
CA ARG A 89 18.80 11.07 13.08
C ARG A 89 17.33 11.25 13.46
N VAL A 90 16.43 10.48 12.84
CA VAL A 90 14.98 10.60 13.08
C VAL A 90 14.59 9.75 14.28
N ARG A 91 15.01 8.47 14.29
CA ARG A 91 14.67 7.47 15.32
C ARG A 91 13.16 7.44 15.61
N GLY A 92 12.36 7.57 14.56
CA GLY A 92 10.90 7.54 14.64
C GLY A 92 10.32 6.12 14.70
N MET A 93 11.12 5.10 14.35
CA MET A 93 10.76 3.69 14.42
C MET A 93 11.94 2.84 14.89
N THR A 94 11.66 1.76 15.62
CA THR A 94 12.65 0.74 15.99
C THR A 94 12.87 -0.27 14.86
N GLU A 95 13.97 -1.02 14.91
CA GLU A 95 14.26 -2.08 13.94
C GLU A 95 13.15 -3.14 13.87
N HIS A 96 12.64 -3.56 15.04
CA HIS A 96 11.51 -4.49 15.12
C HIS A 96 10.24 -3.92 14.48
N GLN A 97 9.94 -2.64 14.73
CA GLN A 97 8.78 -1.99 14.11
C GLN A 97 8.89 -1.94 12.58
N VAL A 98 10.08 -1.65 12.06
CA VAL A 98 10.34 -1.68 10.62
C VAL A 98 10.21 -3.09 10.05
N ALA A 99 10.77 -4.10 10.71
CA ALA A 99 10.68 -5.49 10.25
C ALA A 99 9.22 -5.97 10.16
N THR A 100 8.41 -5.72 11.20
CA THR A 100 6.98 -6.06 11.20
C THR A 100 6.23 -5.31 10.10
N ALA A 101 6.45 -4.00 9.95
CA ALA A 101 5.81 -3.21 8.91
C ALA A 101 6.20 -3.68 7.49
N GLN A 102 7.47 -4.07 7.28
CA GLN A 102 7.92 -4.62 6.00
C GLN A 102 7.23 -5.95 5.69
N ALA A 103 7.03 -6.83 6.68
CA ALA A 103 6.32 -8.09 6.47
C ALA A 103 4.87 -7.85 6.03
N LEU A 104 4.15 -6.93 6.68
CA LEU A 104 2.78 -6.55 6.32
C LEU A 104 2.71 -5.94 4.91
N LEU A 105 3.62 -5.00 4.59
CA LEU A 105 3.71 -4.39 3.25
C LEU A 105 4.07 -5.41 2.16
N ALA A 106 4.90 -6.41 2.48
CA ALA A 106 5.27 -7.46 1.54
C ALA A 106 4.08 -8.36 1.21
N GLU A 107 3.20 -8.63 2.18
CA GLU A 107 1.96 -9.37 1.93
C GLU A 107 1.04 -8.61 0.96
N VAL A 108 0.80 -7.34 1.22
CA VAL A 108 0.02 -6.47 0.32
C VAL A 108 0.68 -6.39 -1.07
N GLY A 109 2.00 -6.27 -1.12
CA GLY A 109 2.76 -6.25 -2.38
C GLY A 109 2.62 -7.53 -3.19
N ARG A 110 2.60 -8.72 -2.55
CA ARG A 110 2.34 -9.99 -3.23
C ARG A 110 0.94 -10.04 -3.85
N MET A 111 -0.07 -9.57 -3.11
CA MET A 111 -1.45 -9.48 -3.61
C MET A 111 -1.54 -8.55 -4.82
N LEU A 112 -0.91 -7.37 -4.73
CA LEU A 112 -0.87 -6.41 -5.84
C LEU A 112 -0.13 -6.95 -7.06
N GLY A 113 1.02 -7.61 -6.86
CA GLY A 113 1.78 -8.23 -7.94
C GLY A 113 0.97 -9.30 -8.68
N ALA A 114 0.26 -10.17 -7.94
CA ALA A 114 -0.63 -11.14 -8.54
C ALA A 114 -1.76 -10.48 -9.35
N TRP A 115 -2.31 -9.37 -8.83
CA TRP A 115 -3.32 -8.59 -9.53
C TRP A 115 -2.80 -7.97 -10.84
N ILE A 116 -1.61 -7.36 -10.81
CA ILE A 116 -0.93 -6.82 -11.99
C ILE A 116 -0.76 -7.89 -13.07
N VAL A 117 -0.23 -9.07 -12.70
CA VAL A 117 0.00 -10.16 -13.66
C VAL A 117 -1.31 -10.64 -14.28
N ARG A 118 -2.37 -10.82 -13.47
CA ARG A 118 -3.70 -11.20 -13.99
C ARG A 118 -4.25 -10.16 -14.97
N ARG A 119 -4.14 -8.87 -14.62
CA ARG A 119 -4.61 -7.76 -15.46
C ARG A 119 -3.84 -7.65 -16.77
N ALA A 120 -2.51 -7.77 -16.73
CA ALA A 120 -1.65 -7.72 -17.91
C ALA A 120 -1.95 -8.86 -18.90
N ARG A 121 -2.19 -10.09 -18.41
CA ARG A 121 -2.55 -11.23 -19.25
C ARG A 121 -3.88 -11.05 -19.98
N ARG A 122 -4.90 -10.48 -19.31
CA ARG A 122 -6.20 -10.18 -19.93
C ARG A 122 -6.09 -9.14 -21.05
N GLY A 123 -5.20 -8.17 -20.92
CA GLY A 123 -4.99 -7.14 -21.95
C GLY A 123 -4.23 -7.61 -23.19
N GLN A 124 -3.60 -8.79 -23.16
CA GLN A 124 -2.88 -9.37 -24.31
C GLN A 124 -3.76 -10.27 -25.20
N HIS A 125 -4.97 -10.61 -24.75
CA HIS A 125 -5.92 -11.48 -25.47
C HIS A 125 -7.08 -10.70 -26.10
N GLY A 126 -6.96 -9.37 -26.22
CA GLY A 126 -7.93 -8.47 -26.83
C GLY A 126 -7.40 -7.79 -28.07
#